data_AF-A0A367XYN2-F1
#
_entry.id   AF-A0A367XYN2-F1
#
_cell.length_a   1.000
_cell.length_b   1.000
_cell.length_c   1.000
_cell.angle_alpha   90.00
_cell.angle_beta   90.00
_cell.angle_gamma   90.00
#
_symmetry.space_group_name_H-M   'P 1'
#
loop_
_entity.id
_entity.type
_entity.pdbx_description
1 polymer ?
#
loop_
_entity_poly.entity_id
_entity_poly.type
_entity_poly.pdbx_seq_one_letter_code
_entity_poly.pdbx_strand_id
1 'polypeptide(L)'
;MRIMSYNLRKHAAAAELEQRADRWDPDVMCLQEANVEDLPTNISGLRLAAATDRNRLGLALYYRESSFRFVESVSLGLKKSLHDIVLKPAHERLLGVQLYDIDASREITFASFHAAPLTALNSLRRTQIRSALQALERLGPGTPTFMVGDYNYPVFKERLGDQIREHGYDMTLSDSRTYTRYRFFKGHYDFVTSRGLSIGAVTTLPQGTSDHLPILVDAEYRRHSR
;
A
#
# COMPACT_ATOMS: atom_id res chain seq x y z
N MET A 1 4.67 -7.95 12.96
CA MET A 1 5.28 -6.99 12.02
C MET A 1 4.43 -5.72 11.99
N ARG A 2 5.08 -4.55 11.99
CA ARG A 2 4.47 -3.23 11.93
C ARG A 2 4.64 -2.63 10.53
N ILE A 3 3.56 -2.23 9.88
CA ILE A 3 3.60 -1.67 8.52
C ILE A 3 3.00 -0.28 8.54
N MET A 4 3.74 0.72 8.06
CA MET A 4 3.22 2.07 7.86
C MET A 4 2.84 2.27 6.39
N SER A 5 1.68 2.88 6.14
CA SER A 5 1.33 3.39 4.82
C SER A 5 1.06 4.89 4.87
N TYR A 6 1.61 5.62 3.90
CA TYR A 6 1.44 7.07 3.84
C TYR A 6 1.42 7.65 2.42
N ASN A 7 0.28 8.28 2.06
CA ASN A 7 0.20 9.15 0.90
C ASN A 7 0.82 10.51 1.25
N LEU A 8 1.87 10.90 0.52
CA LEU A 8 2.67 12.08 0.83
C LEU A 8 2.11 13.39 0.29
N ARG A 9 0.96 13.35 -0.40
CA ARG A 9 0.37 14.52 -1.08
C ARG A 9 1.40 15.24 -1.94
N LYS A 10 1.73 14.63 -3.08
CA LYS A 10 2.74 15.15 -4.02
C LYS A 10 4.08 15.46 -3.33
N HIS A 11 4.58 14.53 -2.52
CA HIS A 11 5.84 14.61 -1.80
C HIS A 11 5.91 15.68 -0.68
N ALA A 12 4.81 16.39 -0.38
CA ALA A 12 4.80 17.42 0.67
C ALA A 12 5.17 16.88 2.06
N ALA A 13 4.80 15.63 2.35
CA ALA A 13 5.08 14.97 3.62
C ALA A 13 6.35 14.12 3.64
N ALA A 14 7.26 14.29 2.68
CA ALA A 14 8.51 13.52 2.67
C ALA A 14 9.45 13.89 3.82
N ALA A 15 9.50 15.17 4.21
CA ALA A 15 10.41 15.66 5.25
C ALA A 15 10.10 15.15 6.67
N GLU A 16 8.92 14.58 6.89
CA GLU A 16 8.50 14.02 8.19
C GLU A 16 8.68 12.49 8.28
N LEU A 17 9.16 11.84 7.20
CA LEU A 17 9.28 10.38 7.15
C LEU A 17 10.25 9.82 8.19
N GLU A 18 11.41 10.47 8.38
CA GLU A 18 12.42 10.05 9.37
C GLU A 18 11.86 10.12 10.79
N GLN A 19 11.31 11.27 11.18
CA GLN A 19 10.67 11.44 12.49
C GLN A 19 9.55 10.41 12.73
N ARG A 20 8.76 10.10 11.70
CA ARG A 20 7.69 9.09 11.81
C ARG A 20 8.25 7.68 11.94
N ALA A 21 9.28 7.34 11.19
CA ALA A 21 9.96 6.06 11.29
C ALA A 21 10.58 5.88 12.68
N ASP A 22 11.26 6.89 13.22
CA ASP A 22 11.81 6.85 14.58
C ASP A 22 10.72 6.68 15.65
N ARG A 23 9.61 7.41 15.50
CA ARG A 23 8.55 7.42 16.51
C ARG A 23 7.73 6.13 16.53
N TRP A 24 7.38 5.59 15.37
CA TRP A 24 6.45 4.47 15.24
C TRP A 24 7.14 3.15 14.92
N ASP A 25 8.43 3.21 14.56
CA ASP A 25 9.33 2.07 14.38
C ASP A 25 8.71 0.98 13.49
N PRO A 26 8.27 1.31 12.26
CA PRO A 26 7.68 0.31 11.37
C PRO A 26 8.75 -0.64 10.83
N ASP A 27 8.37 -1.85 10.48
CA ASP A 27 9.23 -2.82 9.80
C ASP A 27 9.21 -2.63 8.28
N VAL A 28 8.09 -2.14 7.75
CA VAL A 28 7.88 -1.84 6.33
C VAL A 28 7.15 -0.51 6.22
N MET A 29 7.54 0.32 5.25
CA MET A 29 6.90 1.60 4.96
C MET A 29 6.52 1.71 3.49
N CYS A 30 5.21 1.79 3.21
CA CYS A 30 4.63 1.95 1.88
C CYS A 30 4.24 3.40 1.63
N LEU A 31 4.79 4.00 0.58
CA LEU A 31 4.57 5.40 0.23
C LEU A 31 3.76 5.54 -1.05
N GLN A 32 2.91 6.56 -1.10
CA GLN A 32 2.20 6.99 -2.31
C GLN A 32 2.44 8.48 -2.58
N GLU A 33 2.33 8.88 -3.84
CA GLU A 33 2.59 10.25 -4.32
C GLU A 33 3.97 10.81 -3.95
N ALA A 34 5.01 9.97 -3.94
CA ALA A 34 6.38 10.43 -3.69
C ALA A 34 7.03 10.95 -4.97
N ASN A 35 7.82 12.02 -4.90
CA ASN A 35 8.87 12.23 -5.90
C ASN A 35 9.99 11.23 -5.60
N VAL A 36 10.12 10.20 -6.44
CA VAL A 36 11.01 9.06 -6.18
C VAL A 36 12.49 9.40 -6.33
N GLU A 37 12.81 10.43 -7.13
CA GLU A 37 14.18 10.92 -7.32
C GLU A 37 14.71 11.63 -6.07
N ASP A 38 13.80 12.21 -5.27
CA ASP A 38 14.12 12.93 -4.04
C ASP A 38 14.04 12.03 -2.80
N LEU A 39 13.68 10.75 -2.96
CA LEU A 39 13.60 9.81 -1.85
C LEU A 39 15.00 9.35 -1.43
N PRO A 40 15.34 9.41 -0.13
CA PRO A 40 16.61 8.91 0.35
C PRO A 40 16.67 7.38 0.23
N THR A 41 17.86 6.81 0.07
CA THR A 41 17.99 5.35 0.02
C THR A 41 17.70 4.69 1.37
N ASN A 42 17.78 5.44 2.47
CA ASN A 42 17.53 4.96 3.82
C ASN A 42 16.76 5.99 4.66
N ILE A 43 15.90 5.52 5.56
CA ILE A 43 15.12 6.31 6.52
C ILE A 43 15.12 5.55 7.85
N SER A 44 15.79 6.08 8.88
CA SER A 44 15.77 5.50 10.25
C SER A 44 15.97 3.98 10.32
N GLY A 45 16.96 3.46 9.59
CA GLY A 45 17.25 2.01 9.55
C GLY A 45 16.37 1.20 8.59
N LEU A 46 15.45 1.84 7.88
CA LEU A 46 14.73 1.26 6.75
C LEU A 46 15.47 1.56 5.46
N ARG A 47 15.58 0.56 4.58
CA ARG A 47 16.17 0.69 3.25
C ARG A 47 15.10 0.71 2.18
N LEU A 48 15.27 1.55 1.16
CA LEU A 48 14.43 1.55 -0.03
C LEU A 48 14.61 0.21 -0.78
N ALA A 49 13.54 -0.60 -0.83
CA ALA A 49 13.51 -1.83 -1.63
C ALA A 49 13.32 -1.51 -3.11
N ALA A 50 12.30 -0.71 -3.41
CA ALA A 50 11.93 -0.38 -4.76
C ALA A 50 11.11 0.92 -4.80
N ALA A 51 11.11 1.57 -5.96
CA ALA A 51 10.25 2.69 -6.29
C ALA A 51 9.81 2.58 -7.75
N THR A 52 8.65 3.13 -8.07
CA THR A 52 8.17 3.26 -9.46
C THR A 52 8.99 4.29 -10.20
N ASP A 53 9.38 4.03 -11.45
CA ASP A 53 10.29 4.86 -12.25
C ASP A 53 9.59 5.65 -13.36
N ARG A 54 8.33 5.30 -13.69
CA ARG A 54 7.60 5.88 -14.84
C ARG A 54 6.64 7.01 -14.50
N ASN A 55 6.56 7.39 -13.23
CA ASN A 55 5.64 8.42 -12.76
C ASN A 55 6.38 9.61 -12.16
N ARG A 56 5.92 10.83 -12.46
CA ARG A 56 6.34 12.04 -11.73
C ARG A 56 6.07 11.94 -10.23
N LEU A 57 4.99 11.23 -9.85
CA LEU A 57 4.65 10.93 -8.47
C LEU A 57 4.41 9.44 -8.36
N GLY A 58 5.30 8.78 -7.65
CA GLY A 58 5.42 7.34 -7.60
C GLY A 58 4.96 6.69 -6.31
N LEU A 59 5.19 5.38 -6.28
CA LEU A 59 5.11 4.53 -5.11
C LEU A 59 6.53 4.17 -4.69
N ALA A 60 6.74 3.99 -3.40
CA ALA A 60 7.99 3.47 -2.87
C ALA A 60 7.70 2.51 -1.71
N LEU A 61 8.61 1.58 -1.49
CA LEU A 61 8.55 0.66 -0.37
C LEU A 61 9.91 0.59 0.32
N TYR A 62 9.92 0.83 1.62
CA TYR A 62 11.08 0.63 2.48
C TYR A 62 10.87 -0.56 3.40
N TYR A 63 11.95 -1.22 3.80
CA TYR A 63 11.92 -2.34 4.73
C TYR A 63 13.09 -2.28 5.71
N ARG A 64 12.91 -2.91 6.87
CA ARG A 64 13.93 -3.04 7.91
C ARG A 64 14.92 -4.14 7.53
N GLU A 65 16.17 -3.76 7.22
CA GLU A 65 17.22 -4.71 6.83
C GLU A 65 17.62 -5.67 7.95
N SER A 66 17.37 -5.36 9.23
CA SER A 66 17.63 -6.33 10.30
C SER A 66 16.64 -7.50 10.31
N SER A 67 15.45 -7.33 9.71
CA SER A 67 14.36 -8.30 9.77
C SER A 67 14.06 -8.96 8.43
N PHE A 68 14.35 -8.29 7.31
CA PHE A 68 14.06 -8.80 5.98
C PHE A 68 15.27 -8.77 5.04
N ARG A 69 15.20 -9.59 3.99
CA ARG A 69 16.06 -9.53 2.80
C ARG A 69 15.20 -9.31 1.56
N PHE A 70 15.64 -8.42 0.68
CA PHE A 70 15.00 -8.22 -0.62
C PHE A 70 15.17 -9.44 -1.51
N VAL A 71 14.10 -9.86 -2.19
CA VAL A 71 14.13 -10.95 -3.18
C VAL A 71 13.93 -10.37 -4.58
N GLU A 72 12.76 -9.81 -4.84
CA GLU A 72 12.44 -9.16 -6.12
C GLU A 72 11.31 -8.13 -5.99
N SER A 73 11.02 -7.40 -7.06
CA SER A 73 9.94 -6.41 -7.08
C SER A 73 9.30 -6.29 -8.46
N VAL A 74 8.03 -5.87 -8.48
CA VAL A 74 7.29 -5.56 -9.71
C VAL A 74 6.56 -4.23 -9.57
N SER A 75 6.62 -3.39 -10.61
CA SER A 75 5.78 -2.21 -10.77
C SER A 75 4.79 -2.41 -11.91
N LEU A 76 3.53 -2.03 -11.73
CA LEU A 76 2.50 -2.20 -12.76
C LEU A 76 1.65 -0.94 -12.96
N GLY A 77 1.56 -0.53 -14.22
CA GLY A 77 0.51 0.35 -14.71
C GLY A 77 -0.82 -0.41 -14.80
N LEU A 78 -1.74 -0.13 -13.89
CA LEU A 78 -3.05 -0.80 -13.89
C LEU A 78 -4.02 -0.13 -14.88
N LYS A 79 -4.96 -0.93 -15.42
CA LYS A 79 -5.91 -0.53 -16.47
C LYS A 79 -6.50 0.87 -16.23
N LYS A 80 -6.66 1.59 -17.33
CA LYS A 80 -7.21 2.94 -17.43
C LYS A 80 -8.73 2.96 -17.48
N SER A 81 -9.34 4.10 -17.13
CA SER A 81 -10.72 4.37 -17.52
C SER A 81 -10.78 4.56 -19.05
N LEU A 82 -11.93 4.30 -19.69
CA LEU A 82 -12.11 4.56 -21.13
C LEU A 82 -11.75 6.00 -21.52
N HIS A 83 -11.95 6.97 -20.62
CA HIS A 83 -11.57 8.37 -20.82
C HIS A 83 -10.05 8.63 -20.79
N ASP A 84 -9.25 7.78 -20.14
CA ASP A 84 -7.79 7.95 -20.02
C ASP A 84 -7.01 7.25 -21.16
N ILE A 85 -7.63 6.34 -21.90
CA ILE A 85 -6.97 5.52 -22.94
C ILE A 85 -6.33 6.41 -24.02
N VAL A 86 -6.89 7.59 -24.27
CA VAL A 86 -6.57 8.42 -25.43
C VAL A 86 -5.28 9.27 -25.27
N LEU A 87 -4.74 9.53 -24.07
CA LEU A 87 -3.75 10.62 -23.94
C LEU A 87 -2.44 10.44 -23.14
N LYS A 88 -2.23 9.43 -22.28
CA LYS A 88 -0.96 9.35 -21.47
C LYS A 88 -0.52 7.92 -21.14
N PRO A 89 0.76 7.61 -20.90
CA PRO A 89 1.18 6.32 -20.36
C PRO A 89 0.39 5.94 -19.09
N ALA A 90 0.13 4.65 -18.86
CA ALA A 90 -0.56 4.22 -17.64
C ALA A 90 0.33 4.49 -16.43
N HIS A 91 -0.13 5.34 -15.50
CA HIS A 91 0.58 5.54 -14.25
C HIS A 91 0.72 4.22 -13.50
N GLU A 92 1.93 3.93 -13.00
CA GLU A 92 2.16 2.78 -12.12
C GLU A 92 1.35 2.98 -10.82
N ARG A 93 0.51 1.99 -10.51
CA ARG A 93 -0.48 2.05 -9.42
C ARG A 93 -0.33 0.93 -8.41
N LEU A 94 0.60 0.02 -8.68
CA LEU A 94 1.02 -1.05 -7.80
C LEU A 94 2.54 -1.11 -7.81
N LEU A 95 3.12 -1.20 -6.63
CA LEU A 95 4.49 -1.62 -6.40
C LEU A 95 4.45 -2.80 -5.45
N GLY A 96 4.76 -4.00 -5.95
CA GLY A 96 4.91 -5.22 -5.15
C GLY A 96 6.38 -5.52 -4.91
N VAL A 97 6.72 -5.97 -3.69
CA VAL A 97 8.05 -6.37 -3.29
C VAL A 97 7.95 -7.70 -2.57
N GLN A 98 8.71 -8.69 -3.04
CA GLN A 98 8.91 -9.95 -2.36
C GLN A 98 10.08 -9.80 -1.39
N LEU A 99 9.84 -10.11 -0.12
CA LEU A 99 10.84 -10.09 0.94
C LEU A 99 10.95 -11.48 1.57
N TYR A 100 12.15 -11.82 2.03
CA TYR A 100 12.39 -12.96 2.91
C TYR A 100 12.45 -12.46 4.36
N ASP A 101 11.53 -12.92 5.20
CA ASP A 101 11.53 -12.69 6.65
C ASP A 101 12.53 -13.63 7.31
N ILE A 102 13.54 -13.05 7.95
CA ILE A 102 14.67 -13.78 8.53
C ILE A 102 14.22 -14.59 9.75
N ASP A 103 13.42 -13.98 10.62
CA ASP A 103 12.99 -14.57 11.89
C ASP A 103 11.96 -15.69 11.65
N ALA A 104 11.06 -15.48 10.70
CA ALA A 104 10.06 -16.47 10.31
C ALA A 104 10.56 -17.48 9.27
N SER A 105 11.78 -17.28 8.75
CA SER A 105 12.44 -18.14 7.75
C SER A 105 11.55 -18.45 6.54
N ARG A 106 10.83 -17.43 6.03
CA ARG A 106 9.88 -17.58 4.92
C ARG A 106 9.74 -16.30 4.13
N GLU A 107 9.26 -16.43 2.90
CA GLU A 107 8.93 -15.26 2.09
C GLU A 107 7.55 -14.69 2.37
N ILE A 108 7.41 -13.40 2.07
CA ILE A 108 6.19 -12.59 2.17
C ILE A 108 6.19 -11.51 1.09
N THR A 109 5.04 -11.30 0.45
CA THR A 109 4.84 -10.20 -0.50
C THR A 109 4.24 -8.98 0.21
N PHE A 110 4.90 -7.83 0.10
CA PHE A 110 4.33 -6.53 0.47
C PHE A 110 4.02 -5.71 -0.77
N ALA A 111 3.03 -4.84 -0.70
CA ALA A 111 2.70 -3.94 -1.79
C ALA A 111 2.16 -2.58 -1.35
N SER A 112 2.63 -1.54 -2.04
CA SER A 112 2.04 -0.20 -2.02
C SER A 112 1.07 -0.08 -3.21
N PHE A 113 -0.14 0.38 -2.95
CA PHE A 113 -1.20 0.53 -3.95
C PHE A 113 -1.74 1.96 -3.96
N HIS A 114 -1.95 2.51 -5.15
CA HIS A 114 -2.61 3.80 -5.32
C HIS A 114 -3.59 3.72 -6.49
N ALA A 115 -4.88 3.61 -6.17
CA ALA A 115 -5.90 3.40 -7.18
C ALA A 115 -6.14 4.64 -8.05
N ALA A 116 -6.95 4.47 -9.11
CA ALA A 116 -7.41 5.59 -9.91
C ALA A 116 -8.15 6.65 -9.05
N PRO A 117 -7.99 7.95 -9.39
CA PRO A 117 -8.55 9.07 -8.63
C PRO A 117 -10.08 8.98 -8.53
N LEU A 118 -10.67 9.74 -7.59
CA LEU A 118 -12.12 9.72 -7.32
C LEU A 118 -13.00 10.04 -8.53
N THR A 119 -12.46 10.74 -9.54
CA THR A 119 -13.15 11.01 -10.82
C THR A 119 -13.39 9.74 -11.65
N ALA A 120 -12.62 8.67 -11.42
CA ALA A 120 -12.82 7.38 -12.06
C ALA A 120 -13.94 6.57 -11.37
N LEU A 121 -14.54 5.64 -12.12
CA LEU A 121 -15.60 4.76 -11.64
C LEU A 121 -15.08 3.73 -10.63
N ASN A 122 -15.93 3.34 -9.66
CA ASN A 122 -15.64 2.23 -8.75
C ASN A 122 -15.39 0.91 -9.49
N SER A 123 -16.03 0.68 -10.64
CA SER A 123 -15.80 -0.52 -11.46
C SER A 123 -14.36 -0.61 -11.96
N LEU A 124 -13.74 0.53 -12.28
CA LEU A 124 -12.33 0.58 -12.63
C LEU A 124 -11.46 0.21 -11.44
N ARG A 125 -11.68 0.84 -10.28
CA ARG A 125 -10.91 0.53 -9.05
C ARG A 125 -11.00 -0.94 -8.67
N ARG A 126 -12.20 -1.55 -8.76
CA ARG A 126 -12.35 -3.00 -8.57
C ARG A 126 -11.50 -3.83 -9.53
N THR A 127 -11.49 -3.45 -10.80
CA THR A 127 -10.67 -4.10 -11.82
C THR A 127 -9.18 -3.94 -11.52
N GLN A 128 -8.75 -2.77 -11.05
CA GLN A 128 -7.38 -2.49 -10.65
C GLN A 128 -6.97 -3.33 -9.43
N ILE A 129 -7.80 -3.37 -8.38
CA ILE A 129 -7.56 -4.19 -7.18
C ILE A 129 -7.40 -5.66 -7.57
N ARG A 130 -8.34 -6.21 -8.35
CA ARG A 130 -8.24 -7.61 -8.81
C ARG A 130 -6.96 -7.86 -9.62
N SER A 131 -6.64 -6.96 -10.55
CA SER A 131 -5.42 -7.09 -11.38
C SER A 131 -4.16 -7.01 -10.53
N ALA A 132 -4.17 -6.19 -9.48
CA ALA A 132 -3.07 -6.08 -8.53
C ALA A 132 -2.89 -7.37 -7.73
N LEU A 133 -3.96 -7.91 -7.13
CA LEU A 133 -3.89 -9.17 -6.38
C LEU A 133 -3.42 -10.33 -7.25
N GLN A 134 -3.85 -10.39 -8.52
CA GLN A 134 -3.35 -11.38 -9.49
C GLN A 134 -1.88 -11.21 -9.85
N ALA A 135 -1.35 -9.98 -9.83
CA ALA A 135 0.05 -9.73 -10.08
C ALA A 135 0.91 -10.10 -8.86
N LEU A 136 0.44 -9.80 -7.66
CA LEU A 136 1.10 -10.20 -6.42
C LEU A 136 1.16 -11.72 -6.28
N GLU A 137 0.11 -12.44 -6.72
CA GLU A 137 0.15 -13.90 -6.79
C GLU A 137 1.25 -14.42 -7.72
N ARG A 138 1.53 -13.72 -8.82
CA ARG A 138 2.61 -14.13 -9.74
C ARG A 138 3.99 -13.78 -9.20
N LEU A 139 4.09 -12.70 -8.44
CA LEU A 139 5.32 -12.25 -7.80
C LEU A 139 5.73 -13.20 -6.67
N GLY A 140 4.78 -13.59 -5.80
CA GLY A 140 5.02 -14.49 -4.68
C GLY A 140 3.98 -15.60 -4.58
N PRO A 141 4.00 -16.60 -5.49
CA PRO A 141 2.99 -17.66 -5.53
C PRO A 141 2.84 -18.38 -4.19
N GLY A 142 1.61 -18.43 -3.68
CA GLY A 142 1.30 -19.09 -2.40
C GLY A 142 1.91 -18.45 -1.15
N THR A 143 2.65 -17.34 -1.28
CA THR A 143 3.23 -16.65 -0.11
C THR A 143 2.17 -15.78 0.59
N PRO A 144 2.34 -15.51 1.90
CA PRO A 144 1.55 -14.49 2.58
C PRO A 144 1.70 -13.17 1.85
N THR A 145 0.60 -12.45 1.68
CA THR A 145 0.55 -11.23 0.88
C THR A 145 -0.11 -10.13 1.66
N PHE A 146 0.48 -8.94 1.62
CA PHE A 146 0.00 -7.73 2.26
C PHE A 146 0.02 -6.59 1.23
N MET A 147 -1.13 -6.00 0.94
CA MET A 147 -1.23 -4.80 0.10
C MET A 147 -1.94 -3.70 0.88
N VAL A 148 -1.35 -2.50 0.84
CA VAL A 148 -1.84 -1.32 1.55
C VAL A 148 -1.65 -0.08 0.69
N GLY A 149 -2.44 0.96 0.97
CA GLY A 149 -2.27 2.28 0.37
C GLY A 149 -3.61 2.95 0.15
N ASP A 150 -3.64 3.93 -0.75
CA ASP A 150 -4.82 4.71 -1.06
C ASP A 150 -5.64 4.03 -2.18
N TYR A 151 -6.74 3.40 -1.80
CA TYR A 151 -7.64 2.72 -2.73
C TYR A 151 -8.63 3.67 -3.40
N ASN A 152 -8.70 4.94 -2.99
CA ASN A 152 -9.59 5.96 -3.52
C ASN A 152 -11.06 5.46 -3.66
N TYR A 153 -11.53 4.61 -2.73
CA TYR A 153 -12.80 3.88 -2.87
C TYR A 153 -13.87 4.37 -1.88
N PRO A 154 -14.73 5.33 -2.26
CA PRO A 154 -15.61 6.02 -1.31
C PRO A 154 -16.79 5.18 -0.80
N VAL A 155 -17.48 4.44 -1.67
CA VAL A 155 -18.80 3.83 -1.39
C VAL A 155 -18.85 2.32 -1.68
N PHE A 156 -19.78 1.61 -1.05
CA PHE A 156 -20.01 0.16 -1.22
C PHE A 156 -18.80 -0.72 -0.87
N LYS A 157 -18.16 -0.46 0.28
CA LYS A 157 -16.98 -1.21 0.75
C LYS A 157 -17.29 -2.64 1.16
N GLU A 158 -18.50 -2.91 1.65
CA GLU A 158 -18.96 -4.28 1.97
C GLU A 158 -18.89 -5.17 0.73
N ARG A 159 -19.52 -4.75 -0.37
CA ARG A 159 -19.47 -5.47 -1.66
C ARG A 159 -18.05 -5.63 -2.20
N LEU A 160 -17.19 -4.63 -2.00
CA LEU A 160 -15.78 -4.77 -2.36
C LEU A 160 -15.09 -5.84 -1.50
N GLY A 161 -15.37 -5.86 -0.20
CA GLY A 161 -14.86 -6.87 0.73
C GLY A 161 -15.27 -8.27 0.33
N ASP A 162 -16.52 -8.49 -0.04
CA ASP A 162 -17.02 -9.80 -0.50
C ASP A 162 -16.26 -10.27 -1.74
N GLN A 163 -16.06 -9.38 -2.73
CA GLN A 163 -15.29 -9.70 -3.93
C GLN A 163 -13.81 -9.96 -3.64
N ILE A 164 -13.21 -9.27 -2.68
CA ILE A 164 -11.82 -9.52 -2.27
C ILE A 164 -11.72 -10.90 -1.60
N ARG A 165 -12.70 -11.28 -0.77
CA ARG A 165 -12.80 -12.61 -0.13
C ARG A 165 -13.01 -13.73 -1.13
N GLU A 166 -13.80 -13.52 -2.17
CA GLU A 166 -13.94 -14.49 -3.28
C GLU A 166 -12.61 -14.83 -3.95
N HIS A 167 -11.62 -13.92 -3.89
CA HIS A 167 -10.27 -14.15 -4.42
C HIS A 167 -9.27 -14.64 -3.36
N GLY A 168 -9.74 -14.99 -2.16
CA GLY A 168 -8.92 -15.52 -1.07
C GLY A 168 -8.18 -14.46 -0.25
N TYR A 169 -8.61 -13.21 -0.29
CA TYR A 169 -8.02 -12.12 0.48
C TYR A 169 -9.03 -11.57 1.51
N ASP A 170 -8.52 -11.10 2.63
CA ASP A 170 -9.27 -10.34 3.61
C ASP A 170 -9.10 -8.83 3.35
N MET A 171 -10.07 -8.03 3.79
CA MET A 171 -10.03 -6.57 3.72
C MET A 171 -10.26 -5.98 5.11
N THR A 172 -9.32 -5.15 5.57
CA THR A 172 -9.38 -4.49 6.89
C THR A 172 -9.28 -2.98 6.71
N LEU A 173 -10.27 -2.25 7.22
CA LEU A 173 -10.33 -0.79 7.17
C LEU A 173 -9.57 -0.17 8.36
N SER A 174 -9.11 1.06 8.17
CA SER A 174 -8.60 1.92 9.23
C SER A 174 -9.65 2.22 10.31
N ASP A 175 -9.19 2.42 11.55
CA ASP A 175 -10.02 2.76 12.72
C ASP A 175 -10.73 4.12 12.59
N SER A 176 -10.21 5.00 11.73
CA SER A 176 -10.78 6.31 11.46
C SER A 176 -10.64 6.69 9.99
N ARG A 177 -11.29 7.79 9.59
CA ARG A 177 -11.25 8.27 8.19
C ARG A 177 -9.92 8.93 7.92
N THR A 178 -9.26 8.51 6.85
CA THR A 178 -7.87 8.91 6.55
C THR A 178 -7.76 10.18 5.70
N TYR A 179 -8.79 10.54 4.93
CA TYR A 179 -8.78 11.75 4.11
C TYR A 179 -9.50 12.93 4.78
N THR A 180 -8.84 14.09 4.82
CA THR A 180 -9.30 15.26 5.60
C THR A 180 -9.80 16.44 4.78
N ARG A 181 -9.56 16.50 3.47
CA ARG A 181 -9.60 17.76 2.72
C ARG A 181 -10.99 18.29 2.32
N TYR A 182 -12.10 17.59 2.58
CA TYR A 182 -13.43 18.11 2.20
C TYR A 182 -14.57 17.75 3.17
N ARG A 183 -15.48 18.71 3.39
CA ARG A 183 -16.66 18.58 4.25
C ARG A 183 -17.65 17.48 3.81
N PHE A 184 -17.58 17.04 2.54
CA PHE A 184 -18.50 16.06 1.93
C PHE A 184 -17.85 14.73 1.48
N PHE A 185 -16.51 14.63 1.44
CA PHE A 185 -15.79 13.44 0.97
C PHE A 185 -14.92 12.81 2.07
N LYS A 186 -15.45 12.73 3.30
CA LYS A 186 -14.77 12.06 4.41
C LYS A 186 -14.95 10.54 4.26
N GLY A 187 -13.87 9.76 4.24
CA GLY A 187 -13.96 8.30 4.12
C GLY A 187 -12.67 7.57 4.48
N HIS A 188 -12.78 6.26 4.63
CA HIS A 188 -11.63 5.34 4.67
C HIS A 188 -11.17 5.13 3.24
N TYR A 189 -10.10 5.80 2.84
CA TYR A 189 -9.51 5.64 1.52
C TYR A 189 -8.28 4.74 1.60
N ASP A 190 -7.60 4.77 2.74
CA ASP A 190 -6.45 3.94 3.03
C ASP A 190 -6.89 2.72 3.86
N PHE A 191 -6.63 1.53 3.31
CA PHE A 191 -6.96 0.26 3.95
C PHE A 191 -6.04 -0.88 3.47
N VAL A 192 -6.19 -2.04 4.10
CA VAL A 192 -5.35 -3.22 3.88
C VAL A 192 -6.14 -4.31 3.18
N THR A 193 -5.50 -4.98 2.23
CA THR A 193 -5.92 -6.31 1.76
C THR A 193 -4.82 -7.32 1.98
N SER A 194 -5.15 -8.49 2.52
CA SER A 194 -4.14 -9.47 2.93
C SER A 194 -4.56 -10.92 2.72
N ARG A 195 -3.59 -11.81 2.57
CA ARG A 195 -3.81 -13.27 2.56
C ARG A 195 -2.72 -13.96 3.38
N GLY A 196 -3.09 -15.00 4.13
CA GLY A 196 -2.14 -15.73 4.97
C GLY A 196 -1.63 -14.94 6.18
N LEU A 197 -2.22 -13.77 6.45
CA LEU A 197 -1.89 -12.89 7.56
C LEU A 197 -3.14 -12.63 8.41
N SER A 198 -2.95 -12.48 9.71
CA SER A 198 -3.93 -11.89 10.61
C SER A 198 -3.61 -10.40 10.73
N ILE A 199 -4.58 -9.54 10.42
CA ILE A 199 -4.45 -8.09 10.60
C ILE A 199 -5.09 -7.75 11.93
N GLY A 200 -4.29 -7.21 12.85
CA GLY A 200 -4.75 -6.70 14.14
C GLY A 200 -5.39 -5.33 13.98
N ALA A 201 -4.73 -4.30 14.51
CA ALA A 201 -5.20 -2.93 14.36
C ALA A 201 -4.69 -2.28 13.06
N VAL A 202 -5.55 -1.45 12.45
CA VAL A 202 -5.16 -0.47 11.42
C VAL A 202 -5.39 0.91 12.03
N THR A 203 -4.37 1.41 12.72
CA THR A 203 -4.45 2.64 13.51
C THR A 203 -4.12 3.86 12.67
N THR A 204 -4.99 4.84 12.69
CA THR A 204 -4.74 6.12 12.03
C THR A 204 -3.83 6.99 12.90
N LEU A 205 -2.74 7.49 12.33
CA LEU A 205 -1.76 8.31 13.02
C LEU A 205 -2.08 9.80 12.91
N PRO A 206 -1.52 10.65 13.81
CA PRO A 206 -1.71 12.09 13.74
C PRO A 206 -1.33 12.68 12.37
N GLN A 207 -2.19 13.58 11.89
CA GLN A 207 -2.01 14.29 10.62
C GLN A 207 -0.69 15.07 10.62
N GLY A 208 0.01 15.01 9.48
CA GLY A 208 1.17 15.85 9.19
C GLY A 208 0.85 16.88 8.12
N THR A 209 1.78 17.06 7.19
CA THR A 209 1.65 18.01 6.08
C THR A 209 0.80 17.49 4.90
N SER A 210 0.57 16.18 4.85
CA SER A 210 -0.36 15.54 3.90
C SER A 210 -1.84 15.80 4.23
N ASP A 211 -2.70 15.71 3.21
CA ASP A 211 -4.16 15.67 3.37
C ASP A 211 -4.70 14.27 3.72
N HIS A 212 -3.82 13.26 3.71
CA HIS A 212 -4.05 11.94 4.28
C HIS A 212 -3.43 11.81 5.68
N LEU A 213 -4.10 11.08 6.56
CA LEU A 213 -3.50 10.58 7.79
C LEU A 213 -2.76 9.27 7.46
N PRO A 214 -1.50 9.11 7.89
CA PRO A 214 -0.82 7.83 7.77
C PRO A 214 -1.56 6.76 8.58
N ILE A 215 -1.43 5.51 8.17
CA ILE A 215 -1.92 4.36 8.93
C ILE A 215 -0.75 3.47 9.36
N LEU A 216 -0.83 2.96 10.59
CA LEU A 216 0.06 1.94 11.13
C LEU A 216 -0.74 0.64 11.29
N VAL A 217 -0.18 -0.45 10.79
CA VAL A 217 -0.84 -1.76 10.74
C VAL A 217 -0.01 -2.76 11.51
N ASP A 218 -0.67 -3.44 12.45
CA ASP A 218 -0.11 -4.64 13.07
C ASP A 218 -0.58 -5.88 12.30
N ALA A 219 0.39 -6.69 11.87
CA ALA A 219 0.11 -7.95 11.19
C ALA A 219 0.96 -9.08 11.78
N GLU A 220 0.40 -10.29 11.70
CA GLU A 220 1.04 -11.53 12.09
C GLU A 220 0.78 -12.60 11.04
N TYR A 221 1.69 -13.57 10.90
CA TYR A 221 1.40 -14.75 10.09
C TYR A 221 0.21 -15.51 10.66
N ARG A 222 -0.78 -15.81 9.81
CA ARG A 222 -1.93 -16.59 10.23
C ARG A 222 -1.47 -18.00 10.58
N ARG A 223 -1.60 -18.36 11.85
CA ARG A 223 -1.41 -19.74 12.29
C ARG A 223 -2.44 -20.60 11.57
N HIS A 224 -1.99 -21.61 10.83
CA HIS A 224 -2.90 -22.61 10.32
C HIS A 224 -3.37 -23.42 11.54
N SER A 225 -4.68 -23.41 11.80
CA SER A 225 -5.27 -24.40 12.70
C SER A 225 -4.95 -25.78 12.12
N ARG A 226 -4.17 -26.55 12.86
CA ARG A 226 -3.87 -27.96 12.55
C ARG A 226 -5.16 -28.78 12.57
#